data_AF-A0A255G0U9-F1
#
_entry.id   AF-A0A255G0U9-F1
#
_cell.length_a   1.000
_cell.length_b   1.000
_cell.length_c   1.000
_cell.angle_alpha   90.00
_cell.angle_beta   90.00
_cell.angle_gamma   90.00
#
_symmetry.space_group_name_H-M   'P 1'
#
loop_
_entity.id
_entity.type
_entity.pdbx_description
1 polymer ?
#
loop_
_entity_poly.entity_id
_entity_poly.type
_entity_poly.pdbx_seq_one_letter_code
_entity_poly.pdbx_strand_id
1 'polypeptide(L)'
;MAQPRCAHLPAHRWSRDRVLAAGQCADRAAAAALGGRRTPGEPSPLSPPTRLTDAERAEAALDRPHRAVRWLIEFLPAFVVALILLPWIIATGTASPWRPATIDLDVYVAAVRDLLAGKDIYATRTPGWDLPYIYPPIAAILLVPFALLPMLALQLVWTALTVLAQRLILARARVPRGLTLGLVNVVLVVAFEPFRTTIGYGQVNTLLMALVVGDLLPRAVGERRWLPRGVATGLAAAIKLTPLLFLVFAFLTGRRRVAIIGLLATAFFTGIGYLLQPAATVRFAEKVLRGDTYGNPVYVGNQSLNAVFARTLGTDPSTVRLGLVVSMLAALIGLLAAVGLWRIEERVLAVGVVGLATCLASPLSWTHHHVWALLVGLGALQAARQYRDRVAGTRGRGRRPGLPSWLTIPCLVYAGWVALCPVLAFLPYGYDVERRYTPLQALAGNFLPLWGTALSMALLAYVIRVRPRTGSAGR
;
A
#
# COMPACT_ATOMS: atom_id res chain seq x y z
N MET A 1 -26.40 -13.91 -58.69
CA MET A 1 -25.48 -14.72 -59.51
C MET A 1 -24.41 -15.33 -58.61
N ALA A 2 -24.24 -16.66 -58.70
CA ALA A 2 -23.23 -17.54 -58.10
C ALA A 2 -23.10 -17.63 -56.55
N GLN A 3 -23.68 -18.68 -55.95
CA GLN A 3 -23.25 -19.23 -54.66
C GLN A 3 -21.97 -20.06 -54.86
N PRO A 4 -20.95 -19.95 -53.99
CA PRO A 4 -19.81 -20.86 -54.06
C PRO A 4 -20.15 -22.19 -53.39
N ARG A 5 -20.08 -23.28 -54.18
CA ARG A 5 -20.16 -24.66 -53.70
C ARG A 5 -18.89 -25.00 -52.92
N CYS A 6 -19.01 -25.36 -51.65
CA CYS A 6 -17.95 -26.06 -50.93
C CYS A 6 -17.97 -27.54 -51.31
N ALA A 7 -16.95 -28.00 -52.03
CA ALA A 7 -16.77 -29.40 -52.38
C ALA A 7 -16.43 -30.25 -51.14
N HIS A 8 -17.11 -31.38 -50.98
CA HIS A 8 -16.75 -32.43 -50.04
C HIS A 8 -15.42 -33.08 -50.45
N LEU A 9 -14.45 -33.14 -49.54
CA LEU A 9 -13.21 -33.91 -49.71
C LEU A 9 -12.90 -34.75 -48.44
N PRO A 10 -12.26 -35.93 -48.58
CA PRO A 10 -12.18 -36.94 -47.53
C PRO A 10 -11.17 -36.61 -46.42
N ALA A 11 -11.45 -37.13 -45.24
CA ALA A 11 -10.88 -36.74 -43.97
C ALA A 11 -9.52 -37.38 -43.64
N HIS A 12 -8.49 -37.31 -44.48
CA HIS A 12 -7.15 -37.79 -44.09
C HIS A 12 -6.00 -36.94 -44.67
N ARG A 13 -5.68 -35.82 -43.99
CA ARG A 13 -4.39 -35.09 -43.85
C ARG A 13 -4.66 -33.59 -43.73
N TRP A 14 -4.66 -33.09 -42.50
CA TRP A 14 -4.69 -31.65 -42.22
C TRP A 14 -3.25 -31.13 -42.03
N SER A 15 -2.76 -30.32 -42.97
CA SER A 15 -1.56 -29.50 -42.74
C SER A 15 -1.93 -28.20 -42.01
N ARG A 16 -1.01 -27.69 -41.18
CA ARG A 16 -1.17 -26.47 -40.36
C ARG A 16 -1.66 -25.25 -41.15
N ASP A 17 -1.26 -25.14 -42.42
CA ASP A 17 -1.61 -23.99 -43.28
C ASP A 17 -3.08 -23.98 -43.71
N ARG A 18 -3.75 -25.14 -43.77
CA ARG A 18 -5.17 -25.23 -44.17
C ARG A 18 -6.15 -24.97 -43.01
N VAL A 19 -5.73 -25.24 -41.77
CA VAL A 19 -6.51 -24.87 -40.57
C VAL A 19 -6.58 -23.35 -40.41
N LEU A 20 -5.49 -22.65 -40.74
CA LEU A 20 -5.43 -21.18 -40.76
C LEU A 20 -6.35 -20.58 -41.84
N ALA A 21 -6.43 -21.19 -43.02
CA ALA A 21 -7.31 -20.74 -44.09
C ALA A 21 -8.80 -20.92 -43.75
N ALA A 22 -9.18 -22.04 -43.09
CA ALA A 22 -10.54 -22.29 -42.65
C ALA A 22 -10.99 -21.31 -41.53
N GLY A 23 -10.10 -20.98 -40.59
CA GLY A 23 -10.38 -19.98 -39.54
C GLY A 23 -10.58 -18.56 -40.10
N GLN A 24 -9.78 -18.16 -41.09
CA GLN A 24 -9.91 -16.85 -41.75
C GLN A 24 -11.21 -16.68 -42.54
N CYS A 25 -11.79 -17.78 -43.06
CA CYS A 25 -13.08 -17.74 -43.75
C CYS A 25 -14.26 -17.60 -42.77
N ALA A 26 -14.18 -18.23 -41.59
CA ALA A 26 -15.19 -18.10 -40.54
C ALA A 26 -15.23 -16.68 -39.94
N ASP A 27 -14.05 -16.06 -39.73
CA ASP A 27 -13.95 -14.69 -39.21
C ASP A 27 -14.47 -13.64 -40.21
N ARG A 28 -14.30 -13.87 -41.53
CA ARG A 28 -14.86 -12.99 -42.57
C ARG A 28 -16.38 -13.07 -42.65
N ALA A 29 -16.97 -14.24 -42.43
CA ALA A 29 -18.42 -14.40 -42.37
C ALA A 29 -19.02 -13.74 -41.11
N ALA A 30 -18.34 -13.83 -39.96
CA ALA A 30 -18.75 -13.18 -38.71
C ALA A 30 -18.63 -11.65 -38.78
N ALA A 31 -17.59 -11.12 -39.43
CA ALA A 31 -17.41 -9.68 -39.62
C ALA A 31 -18.42 -9.05 -40.61
N ALA A 32 -18.94 -9.82 -41.57
CA ALA A 32 -19.99 -9.36 -42.49
C ALA A 32 -21.37 -9.26 -41.82
N ALA A 33 -21.63 -10.01 -40.74
CA ALA A 33 -22.90 -10.00 -40.01
C ALA A 33 -23.04 -8.83 -39.02
N LEU A 34 -21.93 -8.18 -38.65
CA LEU A 34 -21.92 -7.04 -37.71
C LEU A 34 -21.66 -5.75 -38.49
N GLY A 35 -22.74 -5.16 -39.01
CA GLY A 35 -22.77 -3.93 -39.83
C GLY A 35 -22.32 -2.64 -39.13
N GLY A 36 -21.13 -2.61 -38.52
CA GLY A 36 -20.50 -1.40 -37.98
C GLY A 36 -19.60 -0.71 -39.01
N ARG A 37 -19.98 0.48 -39.47
CA ARG A 37 -19.11 1.35 -40.28
C ARG A 37 -17.82 1.67 -39.51
N ARG A 38 -16.68 1.22 -40.02
CA ARG A 38 -15.34 1.60 -39.53
C ARG A 38 -14.96 2.99 -40.04
N THR A 39 -14.40 3.81 -39.16
CA THR A 39 -13.70 5.06 -39.53
C THR A 39 -12.30 4.71 -40.08
N PRO A 40 -11.78 5.43 -41.10
CA PRO A 40 -10.43 5.21 -41.60
C PRO A 40 -9.41 5.67 -40.53
N GLY A 41 -8.62 4.74 -39.97
CA GLY A 41 -7.51 5.07 -39.06
C GLY A 41 -7.37 4.21 -37.80
N GLU A 42 -8.31 3.30 -37.51
CA GLU A 42 -8.19 2.43 -36.34
C GLU A 42 -7.33 1.18 -36.63
N PRO A 43 -6.21 0.95 -35.90
CA PRO A 43 -5.38 -0.22 -36.11
C PRO A 43 -6.08 -1.51 -35.63
N SER A 44 -5.98 -2.56 -36.44
CA SER A 44 -6.58 -3.88 -36.19
C SER A 44 -6.05 -4.50 -34.88
N PRO A 45 -6.90 -5.13 -34.04
CA PRO A 45 -6.49 -5.74 -32.77
C PRO A 45 -5.62 -7.01 -32.91
N LEU A 46 -5.27 -7.42 -34.14
CA LEU A 46 -4.43 -8.58 -34.44
C LEU A 46 -2.99 -8.22 -34.88
N SER A 47 -2.57 -6.96 -34.78
CA SER A 47 -1.18 -6.59 -35.10
C SER A 47 -0.21 -7.17 -34.04
N PRO A 48 0.83 -7.96 -34.44
CA PRO A 48 1.88 -8.36 -33.52
C PRO A 48 2.57 -7.12 -32.93
N PRO A 49 3.19 -7.20 -31.74
CA PRO A 49 3.83 -6.04 -31.13
C PRO A 49 4.83 -5.43 -32.11
N THR A 50 4.61 -4.16 -32.46
CA THR A 50 5.49 -3.39 -33.35
C THR A 50 6.90 -3.48 -32.78
N ARG A 51 7.81 -4.15 -33.52
CA ARG A 51 9.23 -4.16 -33.15
C ARG A 51 9.70 -2.71 -33.17
N LEU A 52 10.33 -2.25 -32.09
CA LEU A 52 10.92 -0.91 -32.03
C LEU A 52 11.81 -0.71 -33.26
N THR A 53 11.63 0.40 -33.95
CA THR A 53 12.49 0.81 -35.05
C THR A 53 13.93 0.97 -34.54
N ASP A 54 14.91 0.88 -35.43
CA ASP A 54 16.33 1.01 -35.03
C ASP A 54 16.62 2.40 -34.45
N ALA A 55 15.89 3.43 -34.88
CA ALA A 55 15.90 4.77 -34.30
C ALA A 55 15.38 4.79 -32.86
N GLU A 56 14.21 4.18 -32.58
CA GLU A 56 13.68 4.07 -31.22
C GLU A 56 14.59 3.24 -30.30
N ARG A 57 15.30 2.25 -30.84
CA ARG A 57 16.30 1.46 -30.10
C ARG A 57 17.55 2.27 -29.79
N ALA A 58 18.03 3.09 -30.73
CA ALA A 58 19.18 3.97 -30.54
C ALA A 58 18.86 5.09 -29.54
N GLU A 59 17.70 5.72 -29.65
CA GLU A 59 17.22 6.74 -28.72
C GLU A 59 16.98 6.14 -27.32
N ALA A 60 16.36 4.96 -27.24
CA ALA A 60 16.22 4.26 -25.97
C ALA A 60 17.57 3.85 -25.36
N ALA A 61 18.61 3.62 -26.17
CA ALA A 61 19.96 3.30 -25.70
C ALA A 61 20.70 4.53 -25.15
N LEU A 62 20.59 5.69 -25.82
CA LEU A 62 21.10 6.98 -25.34
C LEU A 62 20.42 7.41 -24.03
N ASP A 63 19.17 7.01 -23.82
CA ASP A 63 18.38 7.35 -22.64
C ASP A 63 18.66 6.42 -21.43
N ARG A 64 19.36 5.29 -21.62
CA ARG A 64 19.75 4.36 -20.54
C ARG A 64 20.70 4.96 -19.48
N PRO A 65 21.83 5.60 -19.84
CA PRO A 65 22.74 6.18 -18.85
C PRO A 65 22.05 7.27 -18.02
N HIS A 66 21.25 8.14 -18.64
CA HIS A 66 20.48 9.16 -17.92
C HIS A 66 19.47 8.55 -16.94
N ARG A 67 18.83 7.42 -17.32
CA ARG A 67 17.94 6.68 -16.41
C ARG A 67 18.71 6.05 -15.25
N ALA A 68 19.86 5.42 -15.50
CA ALA A 68 20.69 4.81 -14.46
C ALA A 68 21.20 5.85 -13.46
N VAL A 69 21.77 6.95 -13.93
CA VAL A 69 22.24 8.06 -13.09
C VAL A 69 21.10 8.63 -12.25
N ARG A 70 19.93 8.87 -12.86
CA ARG A 70 18.76 9.33 -12.13
C ARG A 70 18.32 8.33 -11.04
N TRP A 71 18.32 7.03 -11.34
CA TRP A 71 18.01 6.00 -10.36
C TRP A 71 19.00 5.99 -9.19
N LEU A 72 20.30 6.14 -9.48
CA LEU A 72 21.35 6.22 -8.47
C LEU A 72 21.16 7.45 -7.58
N ILE A 73 20.94 8.63 -8.14
CA ILE A 73 20.70 9.87 -7.38
C ILE A 73 19.44 9.77 -6.50
N GLU A 74 18.42 9.06 -6.96
CA GLU A 74 17.16 8.88 -6.23
C GLU A 74 17.23 7.83 -5.10
N PHE A 75 18.17 6.88 -5.17
CA PHE A 75 18.26 5.74 -4.26
C PHE A 75 19.48 5.82 -3.33
N LEU A 76 20.67 6.00 -3.90
CA LEU A 76 21.94 5.82 -3.22
C LEU A 76 22.11 6.73 -1.98
N PRO A 77 21.76 8.04 -2.02
CA PRO A 77 21.88 8.89 -0.85
C PRO A 77 21.05 8.40 0.33
N ALA A 78 19.78 8.04 0.09
CA ALA A 78 18.89 7.54 1.14
C ALA A 78 19.35 6.18 1.68
N PHE A 79 19.88 5.32 0.82
CA PHE A 79 20.41 4.02 1.23
C PHE A 79 21.64 4.18 2.13
N VAL A 80 22.61 5.01 1.73
CA VAL A 80 23.81 5.28 2.55
C VAL A 80 23.42 5.91 3.88
N VAL A 81 22.54 6.91 3.88
CA VAL A 81 22.03 7.54 5.12
C VAL A 81 21.32 6.52 6.00
N ALA A 82 20.52 5.62 5.42
CA ALA A 82 19.86 4.56 6.18
C ALA A 82 20.87 3.63 6.86
N LEU A 83 21.93 3.20 6.16
CA LEU A 83 22.97 2.33 6.73
C LEU A 83 23.76 3.01 7.86
N ILE A 84 24.05 4.30 7.71
CA ILE A 84 24.75 5.11 8.74
C ILE A 84 23.87 5.25 9.98
N LEU A 85 22.58 5.55 9.80
CA LEU A 85 21.67 5.78 10.91
C LEU A 85 21.19 4.49 11.58
N LEU A 86 21.17 3.35 10.86
CA LEU A 86 20.53 2.12 11.31
C LEU A 86 20.86 1.71 12.75
N PRO A 87 22.13 1.76 13.21
CA PRO A 87 22.49 1.41 14.58
C PRO A 87 21.93 2.33 15.66
N TRP A 88 21.49 3.53 15.30
CA TRP A 88 21.04 4.58 16.23
C TRP A 88 19.53 4.78 16.21
N ILE A 89 18.81 4.16 15.28
CA ILE A 89 17.35 4.35 15.17
C ILE A 89 16.64 3.74 16.38
N ILE A 90 17.08 2.55 16.80
CA ILE A 90 16.54 1.83 17.95
C ILE A 90 17.61 1.82 19.04
N ALA A 91 17.21 2.18 20.27
CA ALA A 91 18.12 2.51 21.37
C ALA A 91 19.11 1.40 21.75
N THR A 92 18.81 0.15 21.43
CA THR A 92 19.64 -1.03 21.73
C THR A 92 20.63 -1.41 20.62
N GLY A 93 20.67 -0.66 19.52
CA GLY A 93 21.67 -0.87 18.47
C GLY A 93 23.04 -0.28 18.83
N THR A 94 24.11 -0.81 18.22
CA THR A 94 25.47 -0.31 18.41
C THR A 94 26.15 -0.03 17.08
N ALA A 95 26.84 1.11 16.95
CA ALA A 95 27.59 1.44 15.73
C ALA A 95 28.98 0.77 15.67
N SER A 96 29.57 0.45 16.82
CA SER A 96 30.87 -0.23 16.91
C SER A 96 30.84 -1.32 18.00
N PRO A 97 30.87 -2.61 17.64
CA PRO A 97 30.71 -3.13 16.27
C PRO A 97 29.33 -2.79 15.69
N TRP A 98 29.23 -2.69 14.36
CA TRP A 98 27.95 -2.38 13.67
C TRP A 98 26.95 -3.52 13.89
N ARG A 99 25.97 -3.27 14.77
CA ARG A 99 24.92 -4.22 15.20
C ARG A 99 23.62 -3.44 15.46
N PRO A 100 22.87 -3.08 14.41
CA PRO A 100 21.59 -2.42 14.60
C PRO A 100 20.56 -3.36 15.22
N ALA A 101 19.66 -2.80 16.04
CA ALA A 101 18.58 -3.54 16.69
C ALA A 101 17.34 -3.64 15.78
N THR A 102 17.44 -4.46 14.73
CA THR A 102 16.32 -4.77 13.82
C THR A 102 15.37 -5.81 14.43
N ILE A 103 14.72 -5.42 15.52
CA ILE A 103 13.98 -6.32 16.42
C ILE A 103 12.88 -7.11 15.69
N ASP A 104 12.14 -6.49 14.78
CA ASP A 104 11.06 -7.19 14.05
C ASP A 104 11.61 -8.14 12.98
N LEU A 105 12.77 -7.81 12.41
CA LEU A 105 13.48 -8.73 11.52
C LEU A 105 13.97 -9.97 12.28
N ASP A 106 14.37 -9.82 13.54
CA ASP A 106 14.70 -10.96 14.40
C ASP A 106 13.48 -11.86 14.65
N VAL A 107 12.28 -11.28 14.84
CA VAL A 107 11.02 -12.04 14.95
C VAL A 107 10.78 -12.86 13.68
N TYR A 108 10.99 -12.27 12.51
CA TYR A 108 10.82 -12.95 11.23
C TYR A 108 11.79 -14.12 11.07
N VAL A 109 13.06 -13.92 11.39
CA VAL A 109 14.09 -14.97 11.33
C VAL A 109 13.80 -16.09 12.32
N ALA A 110 13.40 -15.75 13.56
CA ALA A 110 13.04 -16.73 14.58
C ALA A 110 11.84 -17.59 14.14
N ALA A 111 10.79 -16.95 13.63
CA ALA A 111 9.59 -17.65 13.16
C ALA A 111 9.89 -18.58 11.97
N VAL A 112 10.78 -18.17 11.05
CA VAL A 112 11.23 -19.02 9.96
C VAL A 112 12.06 -20.21 10.46
N ARG A 113 12.94 -20.01 11.45
CA ARG A 113 13.71 -21.11 12.04
C ARG A 113 12.80 -22.14 12.70
N ASP A 114 11.79 -21.67 13.44
CA ASP A 114 10.79 -22.56 14.03
C ASP A 114 9.96 -23.28 12.95
N LEU A 115 9.55 -22.57 11.89
CA LEU A 115 8.88 -23.16 10.73
C LEU A 115 9.71 -24.29 10.11
N LEU A 116 11.00 -24.05 9.83
CA LEU A 116 11.90 -25.03 9.24
C LEU A 116 12.22 -26.20 10.18
N ALA A 117 12.15 -25.97 11.49
CA ALA A 117 12.30 -27.01 12.51
C ALA A 117 11.00 -27.79 12.77
N GLY A 118 9.90 -27.51 12.04
CA GLY A 118 8.60 -28.15 12.23
C GLY A 118 7.90 -27.76 13.53
N LYS A 119 8.30 -26.66 14.16
CA LYS A 119 7.71 -26.14 15.40
C LYS A 119 6.54 -25.21 15.12
N ASP A 120 5.75 -24.94 16.16
CA ASP A 120 4.67 -23.95 16.09
C ASP A 120 5.23 -22.53 15.99
N ILE A 121 5.05 -21.91 14.82
CA ILE A 121 5.46 -20.52 14.55
C ILE A 121 4.80 -19.47 15.47
N TYR A 122 3.66 -19.77 16.10
CA TYR A 122 3.01 -18.86 17.05
C TYR A 122 3.46 -19.09 18.49
N ALA A 123 4.24 -20.14 18.75
CA ALA A 123 4.96 -20.33 20.01
C ALA A 123 6.33 -19.62 20.00
N THR A 124 6.80 -19.15 18.84
CA THR A 124 8.04 -18.40 18.68
C THR A 124 8.10 -17.19 19.60
N ARG A 125 9.22 -17.05 20.31
CA ARG A 125 9.58 -15.88 21.11
C ARG A 125 11.00 -15.44 20.79
N THR A 126 11.20 -14.14 20.55
CA THR A 126 12.55 -13.63 20.30
C THR A 126 13.36 -13.54 21.60
N PRO A 127 14.64 -13.94 21.57
CA PRO A 127 15.53 -13.72 22.70
C PRO A 127 15.64 -12.23 23.06
N GLY A 128 15.59 -11.91 24.35
CA GLY A 128 15.74 -10.55 24.88
C GLY A 128 14.44 -9.73 24.91
N TRP A 129 13.62 -9.80 23.86
CA TRP A 129 12.39 -8.97 23.74
C TRP A 129 11.09 -9.72 24.00
N ASP A 130 11.13 -11.06 24.00
CA ASP A 130 9.97 -11.94 24.16
C ASP A 130 8.82 -11.65 23.17
N LEU A 131 9.16 -11.14 21.98
CA LEU A 131 8.16 -10.75 21.00
C LEU A 131 7.63 -11.98 20.24
N PRO A 132 6.30 -12.10 20.10
CA PRO A 132 5.67 -13.18 19.36
C PRO A 132 5.62 -12.87 17.87
N TYR A 133 5.58 -13.93 17.05
CA TYR A 133 5.17 -13.82 15.67
C TYR A 133 3.65 -13.62 15.58
N ILE A 134 3.21 -12.62 14.80
CA ILE A 134 1.78 -12.21 14.76
C ILE A 134 1.18 -12.16 13.35
N TYR A 135 1.91 -12.61 12.33
CA TYR A 135 1.49 -12.53 10.94
C TYR A 135 0.86 -13.86 10.46
N PRO A 136 0.10 -13.87 9.34
CA PRO A 136 -0.32 -15.08 8.65
C PRO A 136 0.87 -16.01 8.33
N PRO A 137 0.69 -17.34 8.25
CA PRO A 137 1.79 -18.27 7.99
C PRO A 137 2.52 -18.04 6.66
N ILE A 138 1.80 -17.56 5.64
CA ILE A 138 2.39 -17.24 4.33
C ILE A 138 3.51 -16.18 4.44
N ALA A 139 3.46 -15.27 5.42
CA ALA A 139 4.52 -14.29 5.58
C ALA A 139 5.85 -14.94 5.99
N ALA A 140 5.84 -15.89 6.94
CA ALA A 140 7.04 -16.67 7.30
C ALA A 140 7.54 -17.50 6.11
N ILE A 141 6.63 -18.15 5.36
CA ILE A 141 7.00 -18.94 4.17
C ILE A 141 7.72 -18.09 3.12
N LEU A 142 7.23 -16.88 2.84
CA LEU A 142 7.86 -15.96 1.88
C LEU A 142 9.21 -15.41 2.38
N LEU A 143 9.44 -15.42 3.70
CA LEU A 143 10.67 -14.97 4.33
C LEU A 143 11.76 -16.06 4.41
N VAL A 144 11.43 -17.32 4.11
CA VAL A 144 12.39 -18.43 4.09
C VAL A 144 13.72 -18.09 3.38
N PRO A 145 13.75 -17.62 2.12
CA PRO A 145 15.02 -17.36 1.44
C PRO A 145 15.85 -16.26 2.11
N PHE A 146 15.21 -15.31 2.79
CA PHE A 146 15.87 -14.20 3.47
C PHE A 146 16.48 -14.62 4.80
N ALA A 147 15.81 -15.50 5.55
CA ALA A 147 16.28 -15.98 6.84
C ALA A 147 17.49 -16.93 6.76
N LEU A 148 17.81 -17.43 5.56
CA LEU A 148 19.01 -18.23 5.29
C LEU A 148 20.28 -17.37 5.18
N LEU A 149 20.12 -16.04 4.99
CA LEU A 149 21.25 -15.13 4.92
C LEU A 149 21.86 -14.89 6.32
N PRO A 150 23.17 -14.69 6.42
CA PRO A 150 23.78 -14.12 7.62
C PRO A 150 23.08 -12.80 7.98
N MET A 151 22.90 -12.53 9.28
CA MET A 151 22.10 -11.38 9.74
C MET A 151 22.55 -10.05 9.12
N LEU A 152 23.86 -9.83 8.97
CA LEU A 152 24.40 -8.64 8.30
C LEU A 152 23.89 -8.51 6.86
N ALA A 153 23.99 -9.59 6.06
CA ALA A 153 23.54 -9.59 4.68
C ALA A 153 22.02 -9.37 4.60
N LEU A 154 21.25 -9.99 5.50
CA LEU A 154 19.81 -9.77 5.60
C LEU A 154 19.47 -8.31 5.89
N GLN A 155 20.13 -7.69 6.89
CA GLN A 155 19.92 -6.28 7.22
C GLN A 155 20.23 -5.36 6.03
N LEU A 156 21.35 -5.58 5.33
CA LEU A 156 21.71 -4.78 4.15
C LEU A 156 20.68 -4.90 3.02
N VAL A 157 20.26 -6.13 2.69
CA VAL A 157 19.25 -6.40 1.65
C VAL A 157 17.90 -5.81 2.05
N TRP A 158 17.49 -5.98 3.31
CA TRP A 158 16.21 -5.49 3.81
C TRP A 158 16.13 -3.96 3.80
N THR A 159 17.20 -3.29 4.23
CA THR A 159 17.31 -1.83 4.15
C THR A 159 17.27 -1.37 2.70
N ALA A 160 17.97 -2.02 1.78
CA ALA A 160 17.95 -1.68 0.35
C ALA A 160 16.54 -1.82 -0.24
N LEU A 161 15.85 -2.93 0.04
CA LEU A 161 14.47 -3.16 -0.41
C LEU A 161 13.51 -2.09 0.14
N THR A 162 13.67 -1.72 1.40
CA THR A 162 12.82 -0.72 2.06
C THR A 162 13.03 0.67 1.45
N VAL A 163 14.28 1.09 1.23
CA VAL A 163 14.60 2.38 0.58
C VAL A 163 14.16 2.39 -0.89
N LEU A 164 14.27 1.26 -1.59
CA LEU A 164 13.75 1.12 -2.95
C LEU A 164 12.22 1.25 -2.98
N ALA A 165 11.52 0.67 -2.01
CA ALA A 165 10.08 0.81 -1.85
C ALA A 165 9.66 2.27 -1.58
N GLN A 166 10.38 3.00 -0.71
CA GLN A 166 10.18 4.44 -0.50
C GLN A 166 10.29 5.23 -1.81
N ARG A 167 11.37 4.99 -2.56
CA ARG A 167 11.59 5.62 -3.86
C ARG A 167 10.43 5.34 -4.83
N LEU A 168 9.95 4.10 -4.87
CA LEU A 168 8.80 3.72 -5.69
C LEU A 168 7.55 4.50 -5.27
N ILE A 169 7.26 4.56 -3.96
CA ILE A 169 6.11 5.27 -3.41
C ILE A 169 6.15 6.75 -3.81
N LEU A 170 7.29 7.43 -3.60
CA LEU A 170 7.48 8.83 -3.97
C LEU A 170 7.28 9.08 -5.47
N ALA A 171 7.82 8.19 -6.31
CA ALA A 171 7.64 8.25 -7.75
C ALA A 171 6.18 8.08 -8.18
N ARG A 172 5.42 7.18 -7.53
CA ARG A 172 3.98 6.97 -7.79
C ARG A 172 3.11 8.10 -7.23
N ALA A 173 3.56 8.70 -6.14
CA ALA A 173 2.98 9.91 -5.57
C ALA A 173 3.37 11.18 -6.35
N ARG A 174 3.98 11.08 -7.53
CA ARG A 174 4.30 12.21 -8.43
C ARG A 174 5.26 13.25 -7.82
N VAL A 175 6.12 12.83 -6.89
CA VAL A 175 7.26 13.66 -6.48
C VAL A 175 8.19 13.87 -7.68
N PRO A 176 8.66 15.11 -7.95
CA PRO A 176 9.55 15.39 -9.07
C PRO A 176 10.80 14.51 -9.04
N ARG A 177 11.10 13.87 -10.17
CA ARG A 177 12.21 12.91 -10.32
C ARG A 177 13.59 13.57 -10.21
N GLY A 178 14.63 12.75 -10.07
CA GLY A 178 16.02 13.20 -9.91
C GLY A 178 16.31 13.65 -8.49
N LEU A 179 17.06 14.74 -8.35
CA LEU A 179 17.57 15.21 -7.06
C LEU A 179 16.45 15.47 -6.04
N THR A 180 15.34 16.07 -6.44
CA THR A 180 14.20 16.33 -5.53
C THR A 180 13.67 15.05 -4.90
N LEU A 181 13.44 13.99 -5.70
CA LEU A 181 12.99 12.72 -5.16
C LEU A 181 14.05 12.09 -4.25
N GLY A 182 15.33 12.14 -4.65
CA GLY A 182 16.44 11.66 -3.81
C GLY A 182 16.50 12.35 -2.45
N LEU A 183 16.39 13.68 -2.42
CA LEU A 183 16.36 14.47 -1.19
C LEU A 183 15.14 14.15 -0.33
N VAL A 184 13.95 14.07 -0.92
CA VAL A 184 12.74 13.68 -0.17
C VAL A 184 12.88 12.27 0.38
N ASN A 185 13.52 11.35 -0.36
CA ASN A 185 13.78 9.99 0.11
C ASN A 185 14.74 9.99 1.33
N VAL A 186 15.79 10.80 1.31
CA VAL A 186 16.67 11.02 2.48
C VAL A 186 15.87 11.57 3.66
N VAL A 187 15.01 12.57 3.44
CA VAL A 187 14.16 13.14 4.50
C VAL A 187 13.24 12.09 5.12
N LEU A 188 12.72 11.12 4.36
CA LEU A 188 11.94 10.02 4.94
C LEU A 188 12.75 9.17 5.92
N VAL A 189 14.02 8.91 5.61
CA VAL A 189 14.93 8.14 6.47
C VAL A 189 15.33 8.93 7.71
N VAL A 190 15.56 10.23 7.59
CA VAL A 190 16.08 11.07 8.69
C VAL A 190 14.97 11.55 9.62
N ALA A 191 13.86 12.04 9.06
CA ALA A 191 12.94 12.92 9.77
C ALA A 191 11.46 12.48 9.73
N PHE A 192 11.11 11.42 9.00
CA PHE A 192 9.73 10.91 8.97
C PHE A 192 9.65 9.62 9.78
N GLU A 193 9.23 9.74 11.05
CA GLU A 193 9.35 8.66 12.05
C GLU A 193 8.87 7.30 11.54
N PRO A 194 7.67 7.12 10.95
CA PRO A 194 7.25 5.78 10.55
C PRO A 194 8.14 5.11 9.51
N PHE A 195 8.77 5.88 8.61
CA PHE A 195 9.70 5.33 7.63
C PHE A 195 11.05 5.05 8.25
N ARG A 196 11.56 5.95 9.08
CA ARG A 196 12.79 5.78 9.85
C ARG A 196 12.71 4.54 10.75
N THR A 197 11.68 4.42 11.58
CA THR A 197 11.51 3.30 12.50
C THR A 197 11.10 2.01 11.79
N THR A 198 10.41 2.07 10.65
CA THR A 198 10.21 0.87 9.81
C THR A 198 11.55 0.29 9.34
N ILE A 199 12.49 1.14 8.91
CA ILE A 199 13.86 0.68 8.60
C ILE A 199 14.55 0.18 9.87
N GLY A 200 14.47 0.95 10.96
CA GLY A 200 15.11 0.63 12.25
C GLY A 200 14.73 -0.74 12.80
N TYR A 201 13.44 -1.06 12.84
CA TYR A 201 12.95 -2.36 13.30
C TYR A 201 13.10 -3.47 12.25
N GLY A 202 13.29 -3.12 10.97
CA GLY A 202 13.21 -4.09 9.87
C GLY A 202 11.79 -4.52 9.55
N GLN A 203 10.81 -3.61 9.69
CA GLN A 203 9.38 -3.87 9.45
C GLN A 203 9.03 -3.97 7.95
N VAL A 204 7.97 -4.74 7.65
CA VAL A 204 7.45 -4.94 6.27
C VAL A 204 6.59 -3.79 5.75
N ASN A 205 6.16 -2.85 6.61
CA ASN A 205 5.06 -1.91 6.29
C ASN A 205 5.30 -1.09 5.01
N THR A 206 6.52 -0.58 4.81
CA THR A 206 6.87 0.19 3.61
C THR A 206 6.87 -0.67 2.34
N LEU A 207 7.28 -1.94 2.44
CA LEU A 207 7.22 -2.89 1.32
C LEU A 207 5.77 -3.17 0.93
N LEU A 208 4.90 -3.43 1.91
CA LEU A 208 3.47 -3.63 1.69
C LEU A 208 2.80 -2.39 1.09
N MET A 209 3.13 -1.21 1.61
CA MET A 209 2.67 0.06 1.05
C MET A 209 3.11 0.22 -0.41
N ALA A 210 4.36 -0.12 -0.75
CA ALA A 210 4.86 -0.05 -2.12
C ALA A 210 4.16 -1.04 -3.06
N LEU A 211 3.77 -2.23 -2.59
CA LEU A 211 2.94 -3.15 -3.38
C LEU A 211 1.57 -2.53 -3.71
N VAL A 212 0.87 -2.00 -2.69
CA VAL A 212 -0.46 -1.37 -2.85
C VAL A 212 -0.40 -0.13 -3.73
N VAL A 213 0.55 0.79 -3.47
CA VAL A 213 0.76 2.00 -4.26
C VAL A 213 1.20 1.64 -5.68
N GLY A 214 2.06 0.64 -5.79
CA GLY A 214 2.49 0.01 -7.03
C GLY A 214 1.30 -0.41 -7.90
N ASP A 215 0.27 -0.93 -7.26
CA ASP A 215 -0.91 -1.47 -7.90
C ASP A 215 -1.92 -0.37 -8.28
N LEU A 216 -2.26 0.50 -7.34
CA LEU A 216 -3.37 1.47 -7.46
C LEU A 216 -2.98 2.79 -8.15
N LEU A 217 -1.71 3.20 -8.04
CA LEU A 217 -1.20 4.46 -8.60
C LEU A 217 -0.24 4.16 -9.77
N PRO A 218 -0.72 4.19 -11.03
CA PRO A 218 0.10 3.86 -12.19
C PRO A 218 1.12 4.95 -12.50
N ARG A 219 2.29 4.56 -13.06
CA ARG A 219 3.34 5.50 -13.49
C ARG A 219 2.89 6.40 -14.64
N ALA A 220 2.22 5.82 -15.63
CA ALA A 220 1.70 6.51 -16.80
C ALA A 220 0.36 5.88 -17.20
N VAL A 221 -0.41 6.61 -18.01
CA VAL A 221 -1.59 6.04 -18.69
C VAL A 221 -1.08 4.92 -19.60
N GLY A 222 -1.72 3.75 -19.55
CA GLY A 222 -1.29 2.59 -20.35
C GLY A 222 -0.02 1.88 -19.87
N GLU A 223 0.46 2.11 -18.63
CA GLU A 223 1.62 1.39 -18.07
C GLU A 223 1.49 -0.12 -18.29
N ARG A 224 2.40 -0.69 -19.12
CA ARG A 224 2.51 -2.14 -19.32
C ARG A 224 2.95 -2.79 -18.00
N ARG A 225 2.26 -3.87 -17.62
CA ARG A 225 2.54 -4.63 -16.40
C ARG A 225 2.70 -6.10 -16.74
N TRP A 226 3.66 -6.74 -16.08
CA TRP A 226 3.85 -8.19 -16.13
C TRP A 226 2.74 -8.92 -15.38
N LEU A 227 2.33 -8.40 -14.23
CA LEU A 227 1.24 -8.96 -13.44
C LEU A 227 -0.05 -8.11 -13.59
N PRO A 228 -1.23 -8.74 -13.61
CA PRO A 228 -2.50 -8.04 -13.57
C PRO A 228 -2.61 -7.14 -12.33
N ARG A 229 -3.35 -6.03 -12.46
CA ARG A 229 -3.67 -5.18 -11.32
C ARG A 229 -4.53 -5.94 -10.32
N GLY A 230 -4.22 -5.80 -9.03
CA GLY A 230 -4.84 -6.52 -7.93
C GLY A 230 -3.85 -7.47 -7.25
N VAL A 231 -2.97 -8.13 -8.02
CA VAL A 231 -2.09 -9.20 -7.50
C VAL A 231 -1.15 -8.70 -6.41
N ALA A 232 -0.51 -7.54 -6.60
CA ALA A 232 0.41 -6.97 -5.61
C ALA A 232 -0.33 -6.56 -4.32
N THR A 233 -1.52 -5.98 -4.45
CA THR A 233 -2.37 -5.66 -3.29
C THR A 233 -2.85 -6.93 -2.58
N GLY A 234 -3.20 -7.98 -3.32
CA GLY A 234 -3.61 -9.27 -2.78
C GLY A 234 -2.50 -10.00 -2.04
N LEU A 235 -1.27 -10.00 -2.59
CA LEU A 235 -0.08 -10.48 -1.88
C LEU A 235 0.15 -9.71 -0.58
N ALA A 236 0.03 -8.38 -0.63
CA ALA A 236 0.18 -7.56 0.57
C ALA A 236 -0.89 -7.90 1.63
N ALA A 237 -2.14 -8.14 1.20
CA ALA A 237 -3.24 -8.56 2.07
C ALA A 237 -3.07 -9.98 2.64
N ALA A 238 -2.39 -10.87 1.93
CA ALA A 238 -2.05 -12.20 2.43
C ALA A 238 -0.91 -12.16 3.47
N ILE A 239 0.06 -11.26 3.30
CA ILE A 239 1.18 -11.07 4.25
C ILE A 239 0.71 -10.38 5.54
N LYS A 240 -0.18 -9.39 5.44
CA LYS A 240 -0.76 -8.67 6.57
C LYS A 240 -2.21 -8.37 6.20
N LEU A 241 -3.19 -8.62 7.07
CA LEU A 241 -4.60 -8.50 6.67
C LEU A 241 -5.04 -7.08 6.28
N THR A 242 -4.38 -6.04 6.81
CA THR A 242 -4.81 -4.64 6.69
C THR A 242 -4.98 -4.12 5.26
N PRO A 243 -4.17 -4.48 4.24
CA PRO A 243 -4.36 -4.05 2.87
C PRO A 243 -5.63 -4.56 2.19
N LEU A 244 -6.37 -5.51 2.79
CA LEU A 244 -7.65 -5.99 2.26
C LEU A 244 -8.66 -4.84 2.06
N LEU A 245 -8.60 -3.79 2.88
CA LEU A 245 -9.44 -2.59 2.74
C LEU A 245 -9.22 -1.86 1.40
N PHE A 246 -8.01 -1.94 0.81
CA PHE A 246 -7.74 -1.37 -0.51
C PHE A 246 -8.44 -2.12 -1.64
N LEU A 247 -8.75 -3.41 -1.46
CA LEU A 247 -9.54 -4.18 -2.42
C LEU A 247 -11.02 -3.82 -2.34
N VAL A 248 -11.55 -3.62 -1.12
CA VAL A 248 -12.90 -3.06 -0.91
C VAL A 248 -12.99 -1.67 -1.54
N PHE A 249 -12.01 -0.82 -1.29
CA PHE A 249 -11.90 0.49 -1.93
C PHE A 249 -11.87 0.40 -3.47
N ALA A 250 -11.08 -0.50 -4.04
CA ALA A 250 -11.04 -0.73 -5.49
C ALA A 250 -12.43 -1.14 -6.02
N PHE A 251 -13.15 -1.99 -5.30
CA PHE A 251 -14.51 -2.38 -5.66
C PHE A 251 -15.47 -1.17 -5.66
N LEU A 252 -15.48 -0.38 -4.59
CA LEU A 252 -16.35 0.80 -4.41
C LEU A 252 -16.06 1.95 -5.38
N THR A 253 -14.85 1.98 -5.93
CA THR A 253 -14.42 2.96 -6.95
C THR A 253 -14.66 2.47 -8.38
N GLY A 254 -15.38 1.36 -8.55
CA GLY A 254 -15.74 0.81 -9.87
C GLY A 254 -14.66 -0.08 -10.50
N ARG A 255 -13.54 -0.33 -9.80
CA ARG A 255 -12.43 -1.16 -10.27
C ARG A 255 -12.61 -2.61 -9.85
N ARG A 256 -13.77 -3.17 -10.15
CA ARG A 256 -14.17 -4.52 -9.71
C ARG A 256 -13.18 -5.60 -10.14
N ARG A 257 -12.64 -5.51 -11.37
CA ARG A 257 -11.60 -6.45 -11.84
C ARG A 257 -10.34 -6.43 -10.96
N VAL A 258 -9.90 -5.26 -10.52
CA VAL A 258 -8.74 -5.12 -9.62
C VAL A 258 -9.04 -5.74 -8.26
N ALA A 259 -10.24 -5.48 -7.72
CA ALA A 259 -10.67 -6.06 -6.45
C ALA A 259 -10.76 -7.59 -6.52
N ILE A 260 -11.40 -8.13 -7.55
CA ILE A 260 -11.56 -9.59 -7.74
C ILE A 260 -10.21 -10.26 -7.91
N ILE A 261 -9.34 -9.76 -8.80
CA ILE A 261 -7.99 -10.30 -8.97
C ILE A 261 -7.20 -10.24 -7.67
N GLY A 262 -7.32 -9.13 -6.93
CA GLY A 262 -6.67 -9.01 -5.63
C GLY A 262 -7.19 -10.02 -4.61
N LEU A 263 -8.50 -10.23 -4.53
CA LEU A 263 -9.09 -11.23 -3.62
C LEU A 263 -8.66 -12.65 -3.99
N LEU A 264 -8.63 -12.98 -5.28
CA LEU A 264 -8.14 -14.26 -5.77
C LEU A 264 -6.65 -14.45 -5.45
N ALA A 265 -5.83 -13.41 -5.61
CA ALA A 265 -4.42 -13.46 -5.22
C ALA A 265 -4.26 -13.63 -3.70
N THR A 266 -5.02 -12.90 -2.88
CA THR A 266 -5.03 -13.10 -1.43
C THR A 266 -5.38 -14.55 -1.09
N ALA A 267 -6.46 -15.08 -1.66
CA ALA A 267 -6.89 -16.45 -1.43
C ALA A 267 -5.84 -17.48 -1.88
N PHE A 268 -5.19 -17.26 -3.02
CA PHE A 268 -4.12 -18.10 -3.53
C PHE A 268 -2.92 -18.15 -2.57
N PHE A 269 -2.41 -16.98 -2.15
CA PHE A 269 -1.26 -16.92 -1.23
C PHE A 269 -1.60 -17.44 0.16
N THR A 270 -2.78 -17.12 0.70
CA THR A 270 -3.27 -17.72 1.95
C THR A 270 -3.44 -19.24 1.80
N GLY A 271 -3.88 -19.72 0.63
CA GLY A 271 -3.97 -21.14 0.29
C GLY A 271 -2.63 -21.85 0.34
N ILE A 272 -1.55 -21.23 -0.15
CA ILE A 272 -0.18 -21.75 0.03
C ILE A 272 0.16 -21.86 1.53
N GLY A 273 -0.17 -20.82 2.31
CA GLY A 273 -0.02 -20.84 3.77
C GLY A 273 -0.78 -21.99 4.42
N TYR A 274 -2.02 -22.24 4.00
CA TYR A 274 -2.85 -23.34 4.48
C TYR A 274 -2.29 -24.72 4.10
N LEU A 275 -1.81 -24.89 2.86
CA LEU A 275 -1.25 -26.15 2.39
C LEU A 275 0.03 -26.54 3.16
N LEU A 276 0.85 -25.55 3.52
CA LEU A 276 2.12 -25.78 4.21
C LEU A 276 1.99 -25.74 5.74
N GLN A 277 1.01 -25.00 6.27
CA GLN A 277 0.78 -24.74 7.70
C GLN A 277 -0.74 -24.63 8.00
N PRO A 278 -1.51 -25.73 7.89
CA PRO A 278 -2.97 -25.70 7.99
C PRO A 278 -3.46 -25.27 9.36
N ALA A 279 -2.94 -25.88 10.43
CA ALA A 279 -3.33 -25.57 11.82
C ALA A 279 -3.03 -24.11 12.19
N ALA A 280 -1.84 -23.62 11.83
CA ALA A 280 -1.47 -22.22 12.07
C ALA A 280 -2.39 -21.26 11.29
N THR A 281 -2.75 -21.60 10.06
CA THR A 281 -3.63 -20.76 9.22
C THR A 281 -5.04 -20.66 9.81
N VAL A 282 -5.61 -21.77 10.29
CA VAL A 282 -6.92 -21.78 10.98
C VAL A 282 -6.86 -20.98 12.28
N ARG A 283 -5.84 -21.20 13.11
CA ARG A 283 -5.64 -20.47 14.37
C ARG A 283 -5.50 -18.97 14.15
N PHE A 284 -4.82 -18.54 13.09
CA PHE A 284 -4.75 -17.13 12.71
C PHE A 284 -6.13 -16.57 12.33
N ALA A 285 -6.92 -17.31 11.56
CA ALA A 285 -8.27 -16.89 11.19
C ALA A 285 -9.19 -16.76 12.41
N GLU A 286 -9.17 -17.73 13.33
CA GLU A 286 -9.93 -17.67 14.59
C GLU A 286 -9.54 -16.45 15.44
N LYS A 287 -8.24 -16.20 15.57
CA LYS A 287 -7.71 -15.05 16.31
C LYS A 287 -8.22 -13.73 15.72
N VAL A 288 -8.21 -13.59 14.39
CA VAL A 288 -8.74 -12.41 13.70
C VAL A 288 -10.24 -12.25 13.98
N LEU A 289 -11.01 -13.33 13.94
CA LEU A 289 -12.46 -13.30 14.20
C LEU A 289 -12.80 -12.93 15.65
N ARG A 290 -11.98 -13.34 16.61
CA ARG A 290 -12.13 -12.97 18.04
C ARG A 290 -11.69 -11.54 18.34
N GLY A 291 -10.95 -10.90 17.43
CA GLY A 291 -10.34 -9.59 17.68
C GLY A 291 -9.19 -9.66 18.69
N ASP A 292 -8.60 -10.84 18.87
CA ASP A 292 -7.52 -11.07 19.83
C ASP A 292 -6.25 -10.33 19.40
N THR A 293 -5.76 -9.48 20.30
CA THR A 293 -4.64 -8.59 20.02
C THR A 293 -3.44 -8.92 20.87
N TYR A 294 -2.27 -8.88 20.25
CA TYR A 294 -0.99 -9.10 20.92
C TYR A 294 -0.32 -7.75 21.11
N GLY A 295 -0.08 -7.38 22.36
CA GLY A 295 0.57 -6.13 22.73
C GLY A 295 -0.21 -5.40 23.82
N ASN A 296 0.47 -4.45 24.47
CA ASN A 296 -0.14 -3.65 25.51
C ASN A 296 -1.12 -2.62 24.91
N PRO A 297 -2.43 -2.70 25.20
CA PRO A 297 -3.42 -1.79 24.62
C PRO A 297 -3.26 -0.34 25.11
N VAL A 298 -2.66 -0.12 26.30
CA VAL A 298 -2.49 1.22 26.88
C VAL A 298 -1.17 1.89 26.49
N TYR A 299 -0.18 1.12 26.02
CA TYR A 299 1.13 1.64 25.64
C TYR A 299 1.02 2.80 24.65
N VAL A 300 1.69 3.93 24.91
CA VAL A 300 1.46 5.17 24.14
C VAL A 300 1.81 5.03 22.65
N GLY A 301 2.78 4.19 22.30
CA GLY A 301 3.12 3.95 20.89
C GLY A 301 2.00 3.25 20.11
N ASN A 302 1.01 2.65 20.78
CA ASN A 302 -0.21 2.16 20.15
C ASN A 302 -1.17 3.33 19.85
N GLN A 303 -1.18 3.81 18.62
CA GLN A 303 -2.01 4.92 18.16
C GLN A 303 -3.29 4.42 17.44
N SER A 304 -3.85 3.28 17.87
CA SER A 304 -5.18 2.85 17.41
C SER A 304 -6.29 3.64 18.09
N LEU A 305 -7.46 3.71 17.45
CA LEU A 305 -8.63 4.32 18.09
C LEU A 305 -9.10 3.48 19.29
N ASN A 306 -8.96 2.16 19.23
CA ASN A 306 -9.19 1.26 20.36
C ASN A 306 -8.27 1.57 21.58
N ALA A 307 -7.04 2.01 21.35
CA ALA A 307 -6.13 2.44 22.43
C ALA A 307 -6.66 3.64 23.21
N VAL A 308 -7.41 4.53 22.55
CA VAL A 308 -8.03 5.70 23.22
C VAL A 308 -9.00 5.20 24.29
N PHE A 309 -9.88 4.27 23.93
CA PHE A 309 -10.82 3.65 24.87
C PHE A 309 -10.08 2.88 25.98
N ALA A 310 -9.05 2.13 25.62
CA ALA A 310 -8.24 1.39 26.58
C ALA A 310 -7.60 2.30 27.66
N ARG A 311 -7.09 3.47 27.26
CA ARG A 311 -6.47 4.44 28.17
C ARG A 311 -7.47 5.24 28.99
N THR A 312 -8.67 5.51 28.45
CA THR A 312 -9.64 6.42 29.11
C THR A 312 -10.70 5.70 29.91
N LEU A 313 -11.18 4.54 29.43
CA LEU A 313 -12.29 3.79 30.02
C LEU A 313 -11.85 2.47 30.66
N GLY A 314 -10.63 2.00 30.36
CA GLY A 314 -10.07 0.76 30.91
C GLY A 314 -9.94 -0.35 29.87
N THR A 315 -9.44 -1.51 30.30
CA THR A 315 -9.07 -2.62 29.41
C THR A 315 -9.99 -3.83 29.53
N ASP A 316 -11.19 -3.65 30.07
CA ASP A 316 -12.18 -4.71 30.16
C ASP A 316 -12.68 -5.12 28.75
N PRO A 317 -13.14 -6.38 28.57
CA PRO A 317 -13.57 -6.86 27.26
C PRO A 317 -14.70 -6.05 26.61
N SER A 318 -15.61 -5.45 27.39
CA SER A 318 -16.69 -4.61 26.86
C SER A 318 -16.15 -3.30 26.28
N THR A 319 -15.23 -2.64 26.98
CA THR A 319 -14.58 -1.41 26.51
C THR A 319 -13.77 -1.65 25.24
N VAL A 320 -13.01 -2.75 25.18
CA VAL A 320 -12.27 -3.13 23.96
C VAL A 320 -13.21 -3.39 22.78
N ARG A 321 -14.34 -4.11 23.00
CA ARG A 321 -15.33 -4.33 21.94
C ARG A 321 -15.99 -3.03 21.49
N LEU A 322 -16.31 -2.12 22.41
CA LEU A 322 -16.84 -0.80 22.06
C LEU A 322 -15.84 0.00 21.22
N GLY A 323 -14.57 0.05 21.66
CA GLY A 323 -13.49 0.70 20.94
C GLY A 323 -13.29 0.14 19.54
N LEU A 324 -13.40 -1.19 19.37
CA LEU A 324 -13.39 -1.87 18.07
C LEU A 324 -14.57 -1.47 17.18
N VAL A 325 -15.79 -1.42 17.70
CA VAL A 325 -16.96 -0.98 16.92
C VAL A 325 -16.78 0.46 16.44
N VAL A 326 -16.36 1.37 17.32
CA VAL A 326 -16.10 2.77 16.96
C VAL A 326 -14.94 2.88 15.95
N SER A 327 -13.90 2.08 16.11
CA SER A 327 -12.78 1.94 15.17
C SER A 327 -13.25 1.56 13.77
N MET A 328 -14.15 0.58 13.66
CA MET A 328 -14.73 0.16 12.38
C MET A 328 -15.62 1.22 11.75
N LEU A 329 -16.41 1.95 12.55
CA LEU A 329 -17.21 3.08 12.06
C LEU A 329 -16.32 4.22 11.54
N ALA A 330 -15.27 4.58 12.27
CA ALA A 330 -14.29 5.58 11.84
C ALA A 330 -13.56 5.18 10.56
N ALA A 331 -13.17 3.90 10.45
CA ALA A 331 -12.56 3.36 9.24
C ALA A 331 -13.53 3.37 8.04
N LEU A 332 -14.82 3.07 8.26
CA LEU A 332 -15.85 3.18 7.22
C LEU A 332 -16.00 4.62 6.72
N ILE A 333 -16.02 5.60 7.63
CA ILE A 333 -16.03 7.03 7.28
C ILE A 333 -14.81 7.38 6.43
N GLY A 334 -13.61 6.97 6.85
CA GLY A 334 -12.37 7.17 6.09
C GLY A 334 -12.41 6.52 4.70
N LEU A 335 -12.92 5.29 4.60
CA LEU A 335 -13.09 4.59 3.33
C LEU A 335 -14.05 5.35 2.40
N LEU A 336 -15.20 5.80 2.90
CA LEU A 336 -16.16 6.56 2.11
C LEU A 336 -15.61 7.92 1.67
N ALA A 337 -14.84 8.59 2.54
CA ALA A 337 -14.12 9.82 2.21
C ALA A 337 -13.13 9.56 1.08
N ALA A 338 -12.33 8.51 1.18
CA ALA A 338 -11.39 8.10 0.14
C ALA A 338 -12.09 7.79 -1.19
N VAL A 339 -13.25 7.10 -1.16
CA VAL A 339 -14.04 6.83 -2.38
C VAL A 339 -14.49 8.14 -3.04
N GLY A 340 -14.92 9.13 -2.24
CA GLY A 340 -15.25 10.47 -2.75
C GLY A 340 -14.04 11.18 -3.35
N LEU A 341 -12.90 11.19 -2.64
CA LEU A 341 -11.64 11.77 -3.11
C LEU A 341 -11.17 11.13 -4.41
N TRP A 342 -11.34 9.81 -4.53
CA TRP A 342 -11.02 9.07 -5.74
C TRP A 342 -11.85 9.53 -6.94
N ARG A 343 -13.15 9.78 -6.73
CA ARG A 343 -14.09 10.21 -7.78
C ARG A 343 -13.83 11.64 -8.26
N ILE A 344 -13.30 12.50 -7.39
CA ILE A 344 -12.84 13.84 -7.79
C ILE A 344 -11.37 13.85 -8.25
N GLU A 345 -10.81 12.66 -8.48
CA GLU A 345 -9.48 12.41 -9.04
C GLU A 345 -8.29 12.81 -8.15
N GLU A 346 -8.51 13.01 -6.85
CA GLU A 346 -7.46 13.20 -5.83
C GLU A 346 -6.91 11.84 -5.37
N ARG A 347 -6.31 11.11 -6.33
CA ARG A 347 -5.94 9.69 -6.18
C ARG A 347 -4.89 9.43 -5.11
N VAL A 348 -3.89 10.29 -4.98
CA VAL A 348 -2.81 10.14 -3.99
C VAL A 348 -3.38 10.30 -2.58
N LEU A 349 -4.17 11.36 -2.36
CA LEU A 349 -4.84 11.61 -1.10
C LEU A 349 -5.83 10.49 -0.77
N ALA A 350 -6.62 10.02 -1.74
CA ALA A 350 -7.56 8.91 -1.55
C ALA A 350 -6.85 7.64 -1.04
N VAL A 351 -5.72 7.24 -1.66
CA VAL A 351 -4.95 6.08 -1.21
C VAL A 351 -4.37 6.30 0.20
N GLY A 352 -3.88 7.50 0.50
CA GLY A 352 -3.43 7.87 1.85
C GLY A 352 -4.53 7.75 2.90
N VAL A 353 -5.76 8.18 2.57
CA VAL A 353 -6.91 8.13 3.47
C VAL A 353 -7.43 6.71 3.67
N VAL A 354 -7.37 5.82 2.65
CA VAL A 354 -7.60 4.38 2.89
C VAL A 354 -6.56 3.82 3.85
N GLY A 355 -5.29 4.19 3.69
CA GLY A 355 -4.23 3.81 4.61
C GLY A 355 -4.47 4.26 6.05
N LEU A 356 -4.89 5.51 6.25
CA LEU A 356 -5.36 6.00 7.54
C LEU A 356 -6.53 5.16 8.07
N ALA A 357 -7.52 4.85 7.23
CA ALA A 357 -8.65 4.00 7.62
C ALA A 357 -8.21 2.59 8.04
N THR A 358 -7.17 2.01 7.43
CA THR A 358 -6.60 0.72 7.90
C THR A 358 -5.99 0.83 9.29
N CYS A 359 -5.36 1.97 9.63
CA CYS A 359 -4.80 2.20 10.96
C CYS A 359 -5.91 2.43 12.01
N LEU A 360 -7.01 3.07 11.61
CA LEU A 360 -8.18 3.24 12.47
C LEU A 360 -8.91 1.92 12.71
N ALA A 361 -9.07 1.08 11.68
CA ALA A 361 -9.74 -0.21 11.78
C ALA A 361 -8.98 -1.22 12.65
N SER A 362 -7.65 -1.12 12.69
CA SER A 362 -6.83 -2.08 13.41
C SER A 362 -6.93 -1.85 14.93
N PRO A 363 -7.20 -2.89 15.74
CA PRO A 363 -7.23 -2.76 17.19
C PRO A 363 -5.89 -2.32 17.79
N LEU A 364 -4.79 -2.59 17.09
CA LEU A 364 -3.45 -2.14 17.45
C LEU A 364 -2.77 -1.49 16.24
N SER A 365 -2.35 -0.24 16.41
CA SER A 365 -1.72 0.55 15.36
C SER A 365 -0.53 1.30 15.91
N TRP A 366 0.65 0.68 15.87
CA TRP A 366 1.89 1.33 16.29
C TRP A 366 2.18 2.58 15.46
N THR A 367 2.99 3.50 15.99
CA THR A 367 3.41 4.74 15.28
C THR A 367 3.93 4.42 13.88
N HIS A 368 4.79 3.42 13.77
CA HIS A 368 5.39 2.97 12.51
C HIS A 368 4.41 2.29 11.52
N HIS A 369 3.17 1.99 11.91
CA HIS A 369 2.11 1.58 10.97
C HIS A 369 1.60 2.75 10.11
N HIS A 370 1.82 3.99 10.53
CA HIS A 370 1.24 5.19 9.94
C HIS A 370 2.04 5.73 8.74
N VAL A 371 2.78 4.88 8.03
CA VAL A 371 3.52 5.23 6.79
C VAL A 371 2.63 5.89 5.72
N TRP A 372 1.32 5.64 5.77
CA TRP A 372 0.32 6.24 4.88
C TRP A 372 0.15 7.76 5.04
N ALA A 373 0.56 8.32 6.17
CA ALA A 373 0.54 9.75 6.44
C ALA A 373 1.34 10.55 5.40
N LEU A 374 2.38 9.94 4.82
CA LEU A 374 3.11 10.50 3.68
C LEU A 374 2.19 10.84 2.50
N LEU A 375 1.30 9.91 2.12
CA LEU A 375 0.37 10.14 1.01
C LEU A 375 -0.75 11.10 1.37
N VAL A 376 -1.15 11.16 2.64
CA VAL A 376 -2.09 12.19 3.12
C VAL A 376 -1.46 13.58 2.94
N GLY A 377 -0.23 13.78 3.40
CA GLY A 377 0.48 15.05 3.24
C GLY A 377 0.75 15.43 1.78
N LEU A 378 1.38 14.53 1.01
CA LEU A 378 1.70 14.77 -0.40
C LEU A 378 0.43 14.98 -1.25
N GLY A 379 -0.60 14.16 -1.02
CA GLY A 379 -1.87 14.27 -1.70
C GLY A 379 -2.59 15.58 -1.39
N ALA A 380 -2.58 16.02 -0.13
CA ALA A 380 -3.15 17.31 0.25
C ALA A 380 -2.41 18.49 -0.40
N LEU A 381 -1.07 18.48 -0.44
CA LEU A 381 -0.30 19.51 -1.15
C LEU A 381 -0.63 19.57 -2.65
N GLN A 382 -0.81 18.40 -3.29
CA GLN A 382 -1.18 18.33 -4.70
C GLN A 382 -2.58 18.86 -4.94
N ALA A 383 -3.55 18.46 -4.10
CA ALA A 383 -4.93 18.91 -4.20
C ALA A 383 -5.07 20.42 -3.89
N ALA A 384 -4.25 20.96 -2.97
CA ALA A 384 -4.18 22.39 -2.68
C ALA A 384 -3.64 23.21 -3.86
N ARG A 385 -2.60 22.72 -4.54
CA ARG A 385 -2.10 23.36 -5.77
C ARG A 385 -3.18 23.40 -6.85
N GLN A 386 -3.90 22.30 -7.05
CA GLN A 386 -5.03 22.24 -7.98
C GLN A 386 -6.15 23.22 -7.60
N TYR A 387 -6.47 23.35 -6.32
CA TYR A 387 -7.46 24.31 -5.81
C TYR A 387 -7.05 25.76 -6.08
N ARG A 388 -5.79 26.13 -5.79
CA ARG A 388 -5.29 27.49 -6.04
C ARG A 388 -5.29 27.84 -7.52
N ASP A 389 -4.81 26.93 -8.37
CA ASP A 389 -4.89 27.11 -9.81
C ASP A 389 -6.35 27.39 -10.19
N ARG A 390 -7.29 26.55 -9.73
CA ARG A 390 -8.74 26.71 -9.95
C ARG A 390 -9.27 28.10 -9.61
N VAL A 391 -8.96 28.60 -8.42
CA VAL A 391 -9.43 29.92 -7.97
C VAL A 391 -8.79 31.04 -8.80
N ALA A 392 -7.53 30.92 -9.18
CA ALA A 392 -6.78 31.95 -9.91
C ALA A 392 -7.15 32.06 -11.40
N GLY A 393 -8.10 31.28 -11.93
CA GLY A 393 -8.48 31.37 -13.36
C GLY A 393 -7.42 30.88 -14.37
N THR A 394 -6.22 30.50 -13.92
CA THR A 394 -5.02 30.26 -14.75
C THR A 394 -5.04 29.07 -15.74
N ARG A 395 -6.07 28.23 -15.76
CA ARG A 395 -6.21 27.04 -16.63
C ARG A 395 -7.69 26.80 -16.99
N GLY A 396 -8.01 26.85 -18.29
CA GLY A 396 -9.37 26.78 -18.81
C GLY A 396 -10.11 25.43 -18.60
N ARG A 397 -11.46 25.53 -18.60
CA ARG A 397 -12.52 24.50 -18.73
C ARG A 397 -12.13 23.03 -18.50
N GLY A 398 -12.42 22.54 -17.29
CA GLY A 398 -12.33 21.12 -16.91
C GLY A 398 -11.99 20.85 -15.44
N ARG A 399 -12.09 21.87 -14.57
CA ARG A 399 -11.40 21.89 -13.28
C ARG A 399 -11.99 20.91 -12.26
N ARG A 400 -11.15 19.95 -11.87
CA ARG A 400 -11.29 19.18 -10.64
C ARG A 400 -11.38 20.12 -9.44
N PRO A 401 -12.09 19.74 -8.37
CA PRO A 401 -12.34 20.64 -7.24
C PRO A 401 -11.10 20.99 -6.41
N GLY A 402 -10.07 20.13 -6.35
CA GLY A 402 -8.92 20.35 -5.47
C GLY A 402 -9.28 20.18 -3.99
N LEU A 403 -8.43 20.69 -3.09
CA LEU A 403 -8.72 20.79 -1.65
C LEU A 403 -8.49 22.23 -1.15
N PRO A 404 -9.45 22.86 -0.45
CA PRO A 404 -9.25 24.18 0.13
C PRO A 404 -8.27 24.15 1.31
N SER A 405 -7.74 25.32 1.69
CA SER A 405 -6.73 25.45 2.77
C SER A 405 -7.22 24.90 4.11
N TRP A 406 -8.50 25.09 4.45
CA TRP A 406 -9.08 24.61 5.71
C TRP A 406 -9.14 23.08 5.83
N LEU A 407 -8.98 22.33 4.73
CA LEU A 407 -8.78 20.87 4.76
C LEU A 407 -7.32 20.48 4.54
N THR A 408 -6.60 21.26 3.73
CA THR A 408 -5.18 21.02 3.46
C THR A 408 -4.37 21.11 4.74
N ILE A 409 -4.58 22.14 5.56
CA ILE A 409 -3.84 22.34 6.80
C ILE A 409 -4.07 21.16 7.76
N PRO A 410 -5.31 20.72 8.07
CA PRO A 410 -5.51 19.50 8.86
C PRO A 410 -4.83 18.23 8.34
N CYS A 411 -4.79 18.01 7.02
CA CYS A 411 -4.03 16.91 6.44
C CYS A 411 -2.52 17.04 6.70
N LEU A 412 -1.97 18.25 6.61
CA LEU A 412 -0.55 18.51 6.90
C LEU A 412 -0.24 18.39 8.38
N VAL A 413 -1.14 18.83 9.26
CA VAL A 413 -1.03 18.64 10.71
C VAL A 413 -1.01 17.14 11.05
N TYR A 414 -1.91 16.35 10.45
CA TYR A 414 -1.90 14.90 10.61
C TYR A 414 -0.55 14.30 10.15
N ALA A 415 -0.10 14.65 8.94
CA ALA A 415 1.16 14.13 8.40
C ALA A 415 2.38 14.56 9.22
N GLY A 416 2.42 15.81 9.69
CA GLY A 416 3.49 16.36 10.53
C GLY A 416 3.52 15.74 11.92
N TRP A 417 2.37 15.55 12.56
CA TRP A 417 2.28 14.88 13.86
C TRP A 417 2.83 13.44 13.78
N VAL A 418 2.45 12.71 12.73
CA VAL A 418 2.97 11.37 12.47
C VAL A 418 4.48 11.40 12.20
N ALA A 419 4.95 12.32 11.35
CA ALA A 419 6.36 12.42 10.99
C ALA A 419 7.26 12.72 12.19
N LEU A 420 6.81 13.63 13.07
CA LEU A 420 7.56 14.03 14.26
C LEU A 420 7.43 13.02 15.41
N CYS A 421 6.31 12.30 15.47
CA CYS A 421 5.97 11.33 16.53
C CYS A 421 6.20 11.90 17.95
N PRO A 422 5.56 13.02 18.31
CA PRO A 422 5.78 13.66 19.61
C PRO A 422 5.39 12.76 20.78
N VAL A 423 4.50 11.80 20.56
CA VAL A 423 4.06 10.83 21.57
C VAL A 423 5.20 9.95 22.10
N LEU A 424 6.15 9.54 21.25
CA LEU A 424 7.32 8.78 21.68
C LEU A 424 8.53 9.68 21.97
N ALA A 425 8.54 10.91 21.45
CA ALA A 425 9.62 11.86 21.70
C ALA A 425 9.51 12.55 23.07
N PHE A 426 8.29 12.80 23.57
CA PHE A 426 8.07 13.67 24.73
C PHE A 426 7.23 13.07 25.85
N LEU A 427 6.42 12.05 25.61
CA LEU A 427 5.61 11.44 26.66
C LEU A 427 6.37 10.30 27.33
N PRO A 428 6.23 10.11 28.66
CA PRO A 428 6.78 8.95 29.33
C PRO A 428 5.97 7.70 28.94
N TYR A 429 6.64 6.56 28.72
CA TYR A 429 5.98 5.35 28.21
C TYR A 429 6.60 4.07 28.78
N GLY A 430 5.86 2.96 28.67
CA GLY A 430 6.25 1.65 29.20
C GLY A 430 5.83 1.47 30.66
N TYR A 431 5.82 0.23 31.17
CA TYR A 431 5.42 -0.07 32.56
C TYR A 431 4.07 0.57 32.99
N ASP A 432 3.14 0.74 32.06
CA ASP A 432 1.79 1.30 32.28
C ASP A 432 1.75 2.72 32.88
N VAL A 433 2.82 3.54 32.74
CA VAL A 433 2.77 4.96 33.17
C VAL A 433 1.66 5.74 32.45
N GLU A 434 1.25 5.29 31.26
CA GLU A 434 0.14 5.85 30.49
C GLU A 434 -1.17 5.94 31.26
N ARG A 435 -1.38 5.06 32.26
CA ARG A 435 -2.56 5.07 33.14
C ARG A 435 -2.58 6.25 34.12
N ARG A 436 -1.42 6.90 34.32
CA ARG A 436 -1.22 8.02 35.24
C ARG A 436 -0.96 9.34 34.52
N TYR A 437 -1.25 9.39 33.22
CA TYR A 437 -1.10 10.61 32.44
C TYR A 437 -1.93 11.75 33.00
N THR A 438 -1.34 12.95 33.01
CA THR A 438 -2.10 14.18 33.22
C THR A 438 -3.08 14.40 32.06
N PRO A 439 -4.12 15.26 32.21
CA PRO A 439 -5.06 15.53 31.13
C PRO A 439 -4.38 15.97 29.81
N LEU A 440 -3.30 16.76 29.90
CA LEU A 440 -2.53 17.20 28.74
C LEU A 440 -1.76 16.05 28.07
N GLN A 441 -1.13 15.18 28.86
CA GLN A 441 -0.45 13.99 28.35
C GLN A 441 -1.45 13.00 27.72
N ALA A 442 -2.62 12.82 28.33
CA ALA A 442 -3.70 12.00 27.78
C ALA A 442 -4.23 12.56 26.45
N LEU A 443 -4.41 13.88 26.36
CA LEU A 443 -4.80 14.55 25.13
C LEU A 443 -3.75 14.34 24.03
N ALA A 444 -2.47 14.58 24.34
CA ALA A 444 -1.37 14.39 23.40
C ALA A 444 -1.23 12.92 22.95
N GLY A 445 -1.29 11.97 23.89
CA GLY A 445 -1.17 10.54 23.60
C GLY A 445 -2.32 9.97 22.76
N ASN A 446 -3.50 10.61 22.81
CA ASN A 446 -4.68 10.22 22.03
C ASN A 446 -4.93 11.11 20.81
N PHE A 447 -4.08 12.12 20.55
CA PHE A 447 -4.31 13.09 19.49
C PHE A 447 -4.44 12.45 18.11
N LEU A 448 -3.52 11.56 17.73
CA LEU A 448 -3.44 11.02 16.37
C LEU A 448 -4.69 10.23 15.94
N PRO A 449 -5.19 9.23 16.69
CA PRO A 449 -6.41 8.51 16.30
C PRO A 449 -7.66 9.40 16.29
N LEU A 450 -7.77 10.33 17.24
CA LEU A 450 -8.89 11.29 17.29
C LEU A 450 -8.86 12.26 16.11
N TRP A 451 -7.68 12.82 15.81
CA TRP A 451 -7.47 13.73 14.68
C TRP A 451 -7.68 13.02 13.35
N GLY A 452 -7.19 11.79 13.19
CA GLY A 452 -7.44 10.97 12.00
C GLY A 452 -8.93 10.70 11.77
N THR A 453 -9.70 10.49 12.84
CA THR A 453 -11.16 10.30 12.78
C THR A 453 -11.87 11.59 12.35
N ALA A 454 -11.57 12.71 13.03
CA ALA A 454 -12.15 14.02 12.70
C ALA A 454 -11.79 14.46 11.26
N LEU A 455 -10.55 14.23 10.84
CA LEU A 455 -10.09 14.50 9.47
C LEU A 455 -10.88 13.67 8.45
N SER A 456 -11.10 12.39 8.72
CA SER A 456 -11.90 11.51 7.85
C SER A 456 -13.33 12.02 7.70
N MET A 457 -13.95 12.47 8.79
CA MET A 457 -15.29 13.09 8.77
C MET A 457 -15.32 14.38 7.95
N ALA A 458 -14.35 15.27 8.15
CA ALA A 458 -14.27 16.54 7.42
C ALA A 458 -14.07 16.32 5.91
N LEU A 459 -13.20 15.36 5.54
CA LEU A 459 -13.00 14.97 4.14
C LEU A 459 -14.27 14.34 3.55
N LEU A 460 -14.99 13.50 4.29
CA LEU A 460 -16.26 12.92 3.85
C LEU A 460 -17.31 14.01 3.59
N ALA A 461 -17.49 14.94 4.54
CA ALA A 461 -18.42 16.06 4.40
C ALA A 461 -18.09 16.91 3.16
N TYR A 462 -16.80 17.19 2.93
CA TYR A 462 -16.33 17.92 1.75
C TYR A 462 -16.68 17.21 0.44
N VAL A 463 -16.34 15.93 0.31
CA VAL A 463 -16.60 15.19 -0.94
C VAL A 463 -18.09 15.00 -1.19
N ILE A 464 -18.94 14.95 -0.16
CA ILE A 464 -20.39 14.95 -0.33
C ILE A 464 -20.85 16.29 -0.92
N ARG A 465 -20.34 17.41 -0.38
CA ARG A 465 -20.70 18.76 -0.85
C ARG A 465 -20.26 19.05 -2.29
N VAL A 466 -19.10 18.51 -2.68
CA VAL A 466 -18.46 18.83 -3.97
C VAL A 466 -18.71 17.79 -5.06
N ARG A 467 -19.39 16.68 -4.73
CA ARG A 467 -19.89 15.76 -5.75
C ARG A 467 -20.73 16.55 -6.76
N PRO A 468 -20.45 16.42 -8.08
CA PRO A 468 -21.37 16.93 -9.09
C PRO A 468 -22.75 16.37 -8.76
N ARG A 469 -23.75 17.25 -8.58
CA ARG A 469 -25.14 16.79 -8.61
C ARG A 469 -25.27 16.03 -9.91
N THR A 470 -25.48 14.72 -9.83
CA THR A 470 -25.91 13.94 -10.99
C THR A 470 -27.19 14.62 -11.44
N GLY A 471 -27.10 15.43 -12.48
CA GLY A 471 -28.24 16.07 -13.08
C GLY A 471 -29.25 14.99 -13.39
N SER A 472 -30.47 15.22 -12.95
CA SER A 472 -31.69 14.88 -13.69
C SER A 472 -31.36 14.45 -15.13
N ALA A 473 -31.24 13.15 -15.36
CA ALA A 473 -31.46 12.61 -16.68
C ALA A 473 -32.89 13.01 -17.02
N GLY A 474 -33.04 13.76 -18.11
CA GLY A 474 -34.32 14.30 -18.56
C GLY A 474 -35.38 13.20 -18.57
N ARG A 475 -36.51 13.51 -17.94
CA ARG A 475 -37.80 12.99 -18.37
C ARG A 475 -38.25 13.80 -19.56
#